data_AF-A0A9X9LIS2-F1
#
_entry.id   AF-A0A9X9LIS2-F1
#
_cell.length_a   1.000
_cell.length_b   1.000
_cell.length_c   1.000
_cell.angle_alpha   90.00
_cell.angle_beta   90.00
_cell.angle_gamma   90.00
#
_symmetry.space_group_name_H-M   'P 1'
#
loop_
_entity.id
_entity.type
_entity.pdbx_description
1 polymer ?
#
loop_
_entity_poly.entity_id
_entity_poly.type
_entity_poly.pdbx_seq_one_letter_code
_entity_poly.pdbx_strand_id
1 'polypeptide(L)' 'MRIRGVIPEKAGRFYVNLLCSEAPGSEAALHFNPRLDQSTVVFNTLEQGTWGQEERGS' A
#
# COMPACT_ATOMS: atom_id res chain seq x y z
N MET A 1 3.57 5.18 13.43
CA MET A 1 2.14 4.78 13.27
C MET A 1 1.97 3.36 13.80
N ARG A 2 0.88 3.05 14.53
CA ARG A 2 0.58 1.68 15.01
C ARG A 2 -0.80 1.26 14.53
N ILE A 3 -0.86 0.23 13.69
CA ILE A 3 -2.10 -0.35 13.17
C ILE A 3 -2.25 -1.75 13.75
N ARG A 4 -3.44 -2.10 14.22
CA ARG A 4 -3.79 -3.45 14.70
C ARG A 4 -5.07 -3.88 14.00
N GLY A 5 -5.12 -5.15 13.60
CA GLY A 5 -6.27 -5.73 12.90
C GLY A 5 -6.07 -7.22 12.67
N VAL A 6 -7.07 -7.84 12.05
CA VAL A 6 -7.06 -9.26 11.68
C VAL A 6 -7.35 -9.34 10.18
N ILE A 7 -6.61 -10.19 9.47
CA ILE A 7 -6.85 -10.42 8.05
C ILE A 7 -7.97 -11.46 7.90
N PRO A 8 -9.05 -11.18 7.16
CA PRO A 8 -10.08 -12.17 6.86
C PRO A 8 -9.51 -13.37 6.11
N GLU A 9 -10.03 -14.57 6.37
CA GLU A 9 -9.53 -15.84 5.83
C GLU A 9 -9.41 -15.86 4.29
N LYS A 10 -10.30 -15.16 3.60
CA LYS A 10 -10.37 -15.12 2.11
C LYS A 10 -9.84 -13.81 1.52
N ALA A 11 -9.09 -13.01 2.28
CA ALA A 11 -8.58 -11.74 1.78
C ALA A 11 -7.42 -11.96 0.79
N GLY A 12 -7.52 -11.36 -0.41
CA GLY A 12 -6.41 -11.37 -1.37
C GLY A 12 -5.30 -10.38 -1.00
N ARG A 13 -5.65 -9.18 -0.53
CA ARG A 13 -4.71 -8.11 -0.18
C ARG A 13 -5.34 -7.04 0.70
N PHE A 14 -4.51 -6.21 1.31
CA PHE A 14 -4.92 -4.93 1.91
C PHE A 14 -3.86 -3.87 1.63
N TYR A 15 -4.17 -2.60 1.91
CA TYR A 15 -3.18 -1.53 1.78
C TYR A 15 -3.31 -0.49 2.89
N VAL A 16 -2.20 0.22 3.11
CA VAL A 16 -2.11 1.40 3.95
C VAL A 16 -1.40 2.47 3.14
N ASN A 17 -2.06 3.62 2.95
CA ASN A 17 -1.47 4.75 2.24
C ASN A 17 -1.17 5.88 3.21
N LEU A 18 0.00 6.49 3.09
CA LEU A 18 0.30 7.81 3.63
C LEU A 18 0.15 8.82 2.49
N LEU A 19 -1.00 9.48 2.43
CA LEU A 19 -1.33 10.45 1.39
C LEU A 19 -0.79 11.84 1.74
N CYS A 20 -0.43 12.62 0.72
CA CYS A 20 0.05 13.99 0.90
C CYS A 20 -1.07 14.98 1.23
N SER A 21 -2.33 14.62 0.98
CA SER A 21 -3.53 15.42 1.28
C SER A 21 -4.81 14.57 1.23
N GLU A 22 -5.93 15.15 1.64
CA GLU A 22 -7.26 14.52 1.55
C GLU A 22 -7.94 14.69 0.17
N ALA A 23 -7.29 15.42 -0.76
CA ALA A 23 -7.87 15.68 -2.07
C ALA A 23 -8.01 14.36 -2.89
N PRO A 24 -9.07 14.21 -3.70
CA PRO A 24 -9.17 13.10 -4.64
C PRO A 24 -7.94 13.06 -5.56
N GLY A 25 -7.32 11.88 -5.67
CA GLY A 25 -6.10 11.71 -6.46
C GLY A 25 -4.82 12.24 -5.82
N SER A 26 -4.82 12.48 -4.50
CA SER A 26 -3.61 12.85 -3.77
C SER A 26 -2.48 11.83 -3.97
N GLU A 27 -1.26 12.34 -4.00
CA GLU A 27 -0.03 11.56 -4.05
C GLU A 27 0.09 10.68 -2.81
N ALA A 28 0.74 9.53 -2.98
CA ALA A 28 1.05 8.62 -1.89
C ALA A 28 2.56 8.67 -1.62
N ALA A 29 2.95 9.32 -0.53
CA ALA A 29 4.32 9.26 -0.02
C ALA A 29 4.71 7.83 0.40
N LEU A 30 3.72 7.00 0.74
CA LEU A 30 3.89 5.57 0.96
C LEU A 30 2.63 4.82 0.56
N HIS A 31 2.79 3.76 -0.22
CA HIS A 31 1.81 2.70 -0.43
C HIS A 31 2.38 1.39 0.09
N PHE A 32 1.87 0.93 1.23
CA PHE A 32 2.18 -0.38 1.81
C PHE A 32 1.08 -1.35 1.42
N ASN A 33 1.42 -2.40 0.66
CA ASN A 33 0.43 -3.31 0.08
C ASN A 33 0.83 -4.79 0.23
N PRO A 34 0.49 -5.41 1.37
CA PRO A 34 0.54 -6.86 1.51
C PRO A 34 -0.45 -7.56 0.57
N ARG A 35 0.06 -8.44 -0.27
CA ARG A 35 -0.65 -9.25 -1.26
C ARG A 35 -0.55 -10.72 -0.85
N LEU A 36 -1.56 -11.21 -0.15
CA LEU A 36 -1.62 -12.59 0.36
C LEU A 36 -1.77 -13.59 -0.79
N ASP A 37 -2.51 -13.21 -1.84
CA ASP A 37 -2.65 -13.95 -3.09
C ASP A 37 -1.33 -14.17 -3.84
N GLN A 38 -0.31 -13.36 -3.55
CA GLN A 38 1.02 -13.41 -4.17
C GLN A 38 2.15 -13.74 -3.19
N SER A 39 1.83 -13.95 -1.90
CA SER A 39 2.82 -14.15 -0.82
C SER A 39 3.94 -13.09 -0.82
N THR A 40 3.58 -11.81 -1.02
CA THR A 40 4.55 -10.72 -1.06
C THR A 40 4.00 -9.45 -0.42
N VAL A 41 4.90 -8.59 0.03
CA VAL A 41 4.57 -7.24 0.49
C VAL A 41 5.22 -6.25 -0.46
N VAL A 42 4.39 -5.42 -1.09
CA VAL A 42 4.86 -4.36 -1.98
C VAL A 42 4.88 -3.02 -1.26
N PHE A 43 5.93 -2.25 -1.50
CA PHE A 43 6.07 -0.86 -1.15
C PHE A 43 6.20 -0.03 -2.43
N ASN A 44 5.58 1.15 -2.48
CA ASN A 44 5.70 2.06 -3.61
C ASN A 44 5.38 3.51 -3.20
N THR A 45 5.63 4.46 -4.10
CA THR A 45 5.13 5.84 -4.07
C THR A 45 4.20 6.10 -5.26
N LEU A 46 3.31 7.09 -5.11
CA LEU A 46 2.50 7.61 -6.21
C LEU A 46 2.79 9.11 -6.32
N GLU A 47 3.43 9.51 -7.41
CA GLU A 47 3.87 10.88 -7.66
C GLU A 47 3.34 11.33 -9.02
N GLN A 48 2.73 12.52 -9.08
CA GLN A 48 2.12 13.07 -10.30
C GLN A 48 1.15 12.08 -10.97
N GLY A 49 0.42 11.31 -10.16
CA GLY A 49 -0.53 10.29 -10.63
C GLY A 49 0.11 9.02 -11.22
N THR A 50 1.43 8.84 -11.09
CA THR A 50 2.15 7.67 -11.61
C THR A 50 2.79 6.88 -10.47
N TRP A 51 2.64 5.55 -10.52
CA TRP A 51 3.30 4.66 -9.57
C TRP A 51 4.80 4.59 -9.85
N GLY A 52 5.59 4.69 -8.78
CA GLY A 52 7.03 4.46 -8.84
C GLY A 52 7.39 2.98 -9.07
N GLN A 53 8.68 2.69 -8.93
CA GLN A 53 9.19 1.32 -8.97
C GLN A 53 8.84 0.59 -7.67
N GLU A 54 8.21 -0.59 -7.78
CA GLU A 54 7.86 -1.40 -6.62
C GLU A 54 9.11 -1.94 -5.90
N GLU A 55 9.18 -1.70 -4.60
CA GLU A 55 10.05 -2.42 -3.67
C GLU A 55 9.28 -3.60 -3.06
N ARG A 56 9.98 -4.69 -2.73
CA ARG A 56 9.37 -5.89 -2.15
C ARG A 56 10.07 -6.24 -0.84
N GLY A 57 9.27 -6.56 0.18
CA GLY A 57 9.81 -7.11 1.43
C GLY A 57 10.51 -8.44 1.17
N SER A 58 11.72 -8.58 1.70
CA SER A 58 12.52 -9.81 1.71
C SER A 58 12.14 -10.75 2.84
#